data_AF-A0A8H4BAZ0-F1
#
_entry.id   AF-A0A8H4BAZ0-F1
#
_cell.length_a   1.000
_cell.length_b   1.000
_cell.length_c   1.000
_cell.angle_alpha   90.00
_cell.angle_beta   90.00
_cell.angle_gamma   90.00
#
_symmetry.space_group_name_H-M   'P 1'
#
loop_
_entity.id
_entity.type
_entity.pdbx_description
1 polymer ?
#
loop_
_entity_poly.entity_id
_entity_poly.type
_entity_poly.pdbx_seq_one_letter_code
_entity_poly.pdbx_strand_id
1 'polypeptide(L)' 'MSFQAVGQHLVLYITSLQNDGLYIMSELANIDCPASIDDLLNFINCFDALFKVMATMESMSVHNDEQKKKYR' A
#
# COMPACT_ATOMS: atom_id res chain seq x y z
N MET A 1 2.56 -0.02 7.77
CA MET A 1 1.53 0.03 6.72
C MET A 1 0.19 0.22 7.40
N SER A 2 -0.65 1.09 6.83
CA SER A 2 -2.02 1.28 7.30
C SER A 2 -2.95 1.16 6.10
N PHE A 3 -4.01 0.38 6.24
CA PHE A 3 -5.08 0.31 5.26
C PHE A 3 -6.36 0.81 5.90
N GLN A 4 -7.17 1.53 5.12
CA GLN A 4 -8.46 2.02 5.56
C GLN A 4 -9.53 1.46 4.64
N ALA A 5 -10.48 0.73 5.21
CA ALA A 5 -11.65 0.24 4.51
C ALA A 5 -12.88 1.03 4.95
N VAL A 6 -13.52 1.74 4.03
CA VAL A 6 -14.77 2.48 4.28
C VAL A 6 -15.80 2.02 3.26
N GLY A 7 -16.77 1.21 3.71
CA GLY A 7 -17.75 0.60 2.82
C GLY A 7 -17.08 -0.32 1.80
N GLN A 8 -17.17 0.04 0.52
CA GLN A 8 -16.55 -0.67 -0.59
C GLN A 8 -15.19 -0.09 -0.98
N HIS A 9 -14.74 1.02 -0.39
CA HIS A 9 -13.47 1.65 -0.75
C HIS A 9 -12.36 1.17 0.17
N LEU A 10 -11.34 0.55 -0.40
CA LEU A 10 -10.11 0.12 0.28
C LEU A 10 -8.96 1.02 -0.15
N VAL A 11 -8.49 1.85 0.77
CA VAL A 11 -7.35 2.75 0.52
C VAL A 11 -6.11 2.25 1.26
N LEU A 12 -5.02 2.10 0.51
CA LEU A 12 -3.72 1.63 1.00
C LEU A 12 -2.78 2.81 1.16
N TYR A 13 -2.16 2.91 2.35
CA TYR A 13 -1.21 3.98 2.66
C TYR A 13 0.14 3.43 3.12
N ILE A 14 1.22 4.09 2.70
CA ILE A 14 2.54 3.98 3.32
C ILE A 14 2.72 5.14 4.27
N THR A 15 3.00 4.78 5.51
CA THR A 15 3.34 5.69 6.59
C THR A 15 4.83 5.58 6.88
N SER A 16 5.54 6.71 6.80
CA SER A 16 6.95 6.80 7.17
C SER A 16 7.13 7.87 8.26
N LEU A 17 7.87 7.53 9.30
CA LEU A 17 8.24 8.46 10.36
C LEU A 17 9.44 9.28 9.88
N GLN A 18 9.26 10.58 9.69
CA GLN A 18 10.34 11.44 9.19
C GLN A 18 11.14 12.10 10.32
N ASN A 19 10.47 12.54 11.39
CA ASN A 19 11.09 13.15 12.56
C ASN A 19 10.12 13.10 13.76
N ASP A 20 10.61 13.24 15.00
CA ASP A 20 9.86 13.17 16.28
C ASP A 20 8.33 13.38 16.20
N GLY A 21 7.59 12.28 15.95
CA GLY A 21 6.12 12.24 15.92
C GLY A 21 5.45 12.68 14.60
N LEU A 22 6.20 13.18 13.61
CA LEU A 22 5.70 13.52 12.28
C LEU A 22 5.73 12.30 11.35
N TYR A 23 4.54 11.77 11.08
CA TYR A 23 4.32 10.71 10.10
C TYR A 23 3.88 11.30 8.77
N ILE A 24 4.63 11.00 7.71
CA ILE A 24 4.20 11.26 6.34
C ILE A 24 3.41 10.04 5.88
N MET A 25 2.19 10.29 5.40
CA MET A 25 1.27 9.27 4.93
C MET A 25 1.02 9.50 3.45
N SER A 26 1.51 8.60 2.61
CA SER A 26 1.31 8.62 1.16
C SER A 26 0.31 7.55 0.76
N GLU A 27 -0.71 7.95 0.01
CA GLU A 27 -1.64 7.03 -0.63
C GLU A 27 -0.93 6.28 -1.76
N LEU A 28 -1.17 4.98 -1.87
CA LEU A 28 -0.60 4.13 -2.92
C LEU A 28 -1.64 3.66 -3.91
N ALA A 29 -2.78 3.23 -3.39
CA ALA A 29 -3.85 2.71 -4.19
C ALA A 29 -5.17 2.88 -3.45
N ASN A 30 -6.18 3.24 -4.22
CA ASN A 30 -7.57 3.19 -3.83
C ASN A 30 -8.24 2.10 -4.68
N ILE A 31 -8.88 1.14 -4.01
CA ILE A 31 -9.43 -0.06 -4.63
C ILE A 31 -10.87 -0.20 -4.18
N ASP A 32 -11.77 -0.25 -5.15
CA ASP A 32 -13.18 -0.46 -4.88
C ASP A 32 -13.47 -1.96 -4.86
N CYS A 33 -13.82 -2.49 -3.69
CA CYS A 33 -14.28 -3.85 -3.53
C CYS A 33 -15.62 -4.05 -4.26
N PRO A 34 -15.75 -5.13 -5.04
CA PRO A 34 -16.93 -5.36 -5.85
C PRO A 34 -18.15 -5.59 -4.95
N ALA A 35 -19.24 -4.87 -5.25
CA ALA A 35 -20.53 -5.05 -4.60
C ALA A 35 -21.29 -6.28 -5.12
N SER A 36 -20.99 -6.65 -6.37
CA SER A 36 -21.70 -7.66 -7.14
C SER A 36 -20.74 -8.47 -8.02
N ILE A 37 -21.23 -9.60 -8.56
CA ILE A 37 -20.45 -10.45 -9.48
C ILE A 37 -20.12 -9.72 -10.79
N ASP A 38 -20.99 -8.80 -11.23
CA ASP A 38 -20.76 -8.01 -12.45
C ASP A 38 -19.57 -7.05 -12.28
N ASP A 39 -19.33 -6.58 -11.05
CA ASP A 39 -18.19 -5.71 -10.72
C ASP A 39 -16.87 -6.49 -10.59
N LEU A 40 -16.92 -7.82 -10.52
CA LEU A 40 -15.73 -8.65 -10.32
C LEU A 40 -14.72 -8.53 -11.47
N LEU A 41 -15.21 -8.36 -12.71
CA LEU A 41 -14.34 -8.14 -13.87
C LEU A 41 -13.60 -6.79 -13.78
N ASN A 42 -14.27 -5.77 -13.27
CA ASN A 42 -13.65 -4.47 -13.03
C ASN A 42 -12.65 -4.53 -11.87
N PHE A 43 -12.95 -5.30 -10.83
CA PHE A 43 -12.02 -5.57 -9.74
C PHE A 43 -10.77 -6.32 -10.20
N ILE A 44 -10.88 -7.21 -11.19
CA ILE A 44 -9.71 -7.91 -11.74
C ILE A 44 -8.70 -6.92 -12.34
N ASN A 45 -9.17 -5.83 -12.95
CA ASN A 45 -8.29 -4.78 -13.48
C ASN A 45 -7.52 -4.04 -12.38
N CYS A 46 -8.03 -4.03 -11.14
CA CYS A 46 -7.35 -3.44 -9.99
C CYS A 46 -6.20 -4.30 -9.45
N PHE A 47 -6.09 -5.59 -9.84
CA PHE A 47 -4.97 -6.43 -9.39
C PHE A 47 -3.61 -5.89 -9.83
N ASP A 48 -3.52 -5.27 -11.01
CA ASP A 48 -2.24 -4.69 -11.47
C ASP A 48 -1.76 -3.56 -10.55
N ALA A 49 -2.68 -2.73 -10.05
CA ALA A 49 -2.38 -1.73 -9.03
C ALA A 49 -1.94 -2.39 -7.71
N LEU A 50 -2.63 -3.46 -7.29
CA LEU A 50 -2.32 -4.23 -6.09
C LEU A 50 -0.92 -4.88 -6.15
N PHE A 51 -0.55 -5.44 -7.30
CA PHE A 51 0.79 -5.98 -7.56
C PHE A 51 1.86 -4.90 -7.54
N LYS A 52 1.58 -3.72 -8.11
CA LYS A 52 2.49 -2.55 -8.02
C LYS A 52 2.71 -2.12 -6.57
N VAL A 53 1.67 -2.10 -5.74
CA VAL A 53 1.81 -1.81 -4.30
C VAL A 53 2.69 -2.87 -3.63
N MET A 54 2.46 -4.16 -3.87
CA MET A 54 3.28 -5.23 -3.32
C MET A 54 4.75 -5.13 -3.74
N ALA A 55 5.04 -4.89 -5.03
CA ALA A 55 6.41 -4.70 -5.51
C ALA A 55 7.09 -3.46 -4.90
N THR A 56 6.33 -2.36 -4.74
CA THR A 56 6.83 -1.15 -4.07
C THR A 56 7.16 -1.43 -2.60
N MET A 57 6.34 -2.24 -1.92
CA MET A 57 6.63 -2.67 -0.55
C MET A 57 7.88 -3.55 -0.46
N GLU A 58 8.03 -4.53 -1.34
CA GLU A 58 9.21 -5.41 -1.36
C GLU A 58 10.49 -4.58 -1.55
N SER A 59 10.50 -3.67 -2.53
CA SER A 59 11.67 -2.80 -2.76
C SER A 59 12.00 -1.90 -1.55
N MET A 60 11.00 -1.36 -0.86
CA MET A 60 11.21 -0.58 0.37
C MET A 60 11.68 -1.44 1.55
N SER A 61 11.21 -2.69 1.66
CA SER A 61 11.64 -3.61 2.71
C SER A 61 13.11 -3.99 2.59
N VAL A 62 13.58 -4.25 1.36
CA VAL A 62 14.99 -4.54 1.06
C VAL A 62 15.88 -3.34 1.38
N HIS A 63 15.44 -2.13 1.04
CA HIS A 63 16.21 -0.91 1.32
C HIS A 63 16.39 -0.64 2.83
N ASN A 64 15.39 -0.99 3.65
CA ASN A 64 15.46 -0.84 5.10
C ASN A 64 16.43 -1.83 5.77
N ASP A 65 16.55 -3.05 5.24
CA ASP A 65 17.50 -4.05 5.75
C ASP A 65 18.97 -3.73 5.39
N GLU A 66 19.20 -3.12 4.22
CA GLU A 66 20.52 -2.64 3.82
C GLU A 66 20.99 -1.46 4.70
N GLN A 67 20.08 -0.52 5.04
CA GLN A 67 20.42 0.57 5.94
C GLN A 67 20.72 0.08 7.36
N LYS A 68 19.98 -0.89 7.90
CA LYS A 68 20.27 -1.48 9.22
C LYS A 68 21.62 -2.20 9.30
N LYS A 69 22.09 -2.80 8.20
CA LYS A 69 23.43 -3.44 8.15
C LYS A 69 24.57 -2.43 8.09
N LYS A 70 24.35 -1.23 7.56
CA LYS A 70 25.39 -0.20 7.40
C LYS A 70 25.73 0.55 8.70
N TYR A 71 24.87 0.45 9.71
CA TYR A 71 25.04 1.07 11.04
C TYR A 71 25.34 0.05 12.16
N ARG A 72 25.72 -1.18 11.82
CA ARG A 72 26.23 -2.18 12.76
C ARG A 72 27.72 -2.42 12.58
#